data_AF-A0A6N6Z1G0-F1
#
_entry.id   AF-A0A6N6Z1G0-F1
#
_cell.length_a   1.000
_cell.length_b   1.000
_cell.length_c   1.000
_cell.angle_alpha   90.00
_cell.angle_beta   90.00
_cell.angle_gamma   90.00
#
_symmetry.space_group_name_H-M   'P 1'
#
loop_
_entity.id
_entity.type
_entity.pdbx_description
1 polymer ?
#
loop_
_entity_poly.entity_id
_entity_poly.type
_entity_poly.pdbx_seq_one_letter_code
_entity_poly.pdbx_strand_id
1 'polypeptide(L)'
;MTHSFTPAKSSLRFSRLLLLGGLALAPSLRAELITQTGYNGGGESWETGADWSNGLPAQAGNDYINNAGLNTLLSRTPEGTSVEFPGDSLTIANTSVIYARAATVTIADFRLDNGQMAFADDTYPEAIELAGGLTLLAGGGYFNTAHGDYAGVFEITADISGVGALNAQMMPIAFADPSTTTSTVEIVLSGNNTYEGGTLAGLRGIVTTMADGALGTGDVTVSSTGQLNLGGGTTHDYIDDAATLTVEAGGLVDLNFTGTDTVGAVVLDGTEGETGTYGAVGSGADHESAVSPARACSRSRRSRR
;
A
#
# COMPACT_ATOMS: atom_id res chain seq x y z
N MET A 1 3.18 18.60 99.71
CA MET A 1 4.15 18.31 98.65
C MET A 1 3.42 18.38 97.32
N THR A 2 3.73 19.41 96.54
CA THR A 2 3.15 19.75 95.24
C THR A 2 3.67 18.81 94.15
N HIS A 3 2.79 17.98 93.57
CA HIS A 3 3.10 17.22 92.35
C HIS A 3 2.33 17.78 91.16
N SER A 4 3.12 18.35 90.26
CA SER A 4 2.83 18.73 88.88
C SER A 4 2.31 17.54 88.07
N PHE A 5 1.26 17.76 87.28
CA PHE A 5 0.89 16.87 86.17
C PHE A 5 0.81 17.68 84.87
N THR A 6 1.73 17.35 83.97
CA THR A 6 1.84 17.84 82.59
C THR A 6 0.74 17.25 81.71
N PRO A 7 0.03 18.02 80.86
CA PRO A 7 -0.90 17.44 79.89
C PRO A 7 -0.13 16.83 78.70
N ALA A 8 -0.49 15.59 78.36
CA ALA A 8 0.05 14.84 77.24
C ALA A 8 -0.49 15.34 75.88
N LYS A 9 0.40 15.36 74.89
CA LYS A 9 0.16 15.78 73.49
C LYS A 9 -0.93 14.92 72.83
N SER A 10 -1.96 15.57 72.30
CA SER A 10 -2.98 14.95 71.44
C SER A 10 -2.41 14.69 70.03
N SER A 11 -2.34 13.42 69.62
CA SER A 11 -2.03 13.06 68.24
C SER A 11 -3.27 13.31 67.35
N LEU A 12 -3.15 14.19 66.34
CA LEU A 12 -4.14 14.28 65.27
C LEU A 12 -4.14 12.95 64.50
N ARG A 13 -5.27 12.24 64.53
CA ARG A 13 -5.55 11.15 63.60
C ARG A 13 -6.04 11.76 62.29
N PHE A 14 -5.23 11.69 61.25
CA PHE A 14 -5.66 11.95 59.87
C PHE A 14 -6.71 10.90 59.48
N SER A 15 -7.97 11.30 59.41
CA SER A 15 -9.00 10.51 58.74
C SER A 15 -8.70 10.53 57.25
N ARG A 16 -8.29 9.38 56.69
CA ARG A 16 -8.24 9.17 55.24
C ARG A 16 -9.67 9.18 54.73
N LEU A 17 -10.10 10.32 54.20
CA LEU A 17 -11.28 10.42 53.35
C LEU A 17 -10.95 9.68 52.04
N LEU A 18 -11.44 8.44 51.93
CA LEU A 18 -11.34 7.66 50.70
C LEU A 18 -12.31 8.28 49.69
N LEU A 19 -11.82 9.20 48.87
CA LEU A 19 -12.56 9.71 47.73
C LEU A 19 -12.61 8.57 46.70
N LEU A 20 -13.72 7.83 46.64
CA LEU A 20 -14.06 7.04 45.45
C LEU A 20 -14.35 8.03 44.32
N GLY A 21 -13.30 8.55 43.70
CA GLY A 21 -13.37 9.21 42.42
C GLY A 21 -13.72 8.14 41.40
N GLY A 22 -14.99 8.07 41.01
CA GLY A 22 -15.38 7.33 39.83
C GLY A 22 -14.57 7.89 38.67
N LEU A 23 -13.66 7.09 38.11
CA LEU A 23 -13.15 7.32 36.76
C LEU A 23 -14.39 7.25 35.86
N ALA A 24 -14.99 8.40 35.58
CA ALA A 24 -15.76 8.54 34.37
C ALA A 24 -14.77 8.24 33.25
N LEU A 25 -14.92 7.08 32.61
CA LEU A 25 -14.34 6.84 31.29
C LEU A 25 -14.85 8.00 30.44
N ALA A 26 -14.00 9.00 30.20
CA ALA A 26 -14.31 10.03 29.23
C ALA A 26 -14.65 9.26 27.93
N PRO A 27 -15.78 9.55 27.27
CA PRO A 27 -16.04 8.95 25.98
C PRO A 27 -14.80 9.24 25.14
N SER A 28 -14.19 8.19 24.57
CA SER A 28 -13.18 8.34 23.54
C SER A 28 -13.77 9.32 22.54
N LEU A 29 -13.26 10.55 22.49
CA LEU A 29 -13.63 11.49 21.45
C LEU A 29 -13.32 10.74 20.16
N ARG A 30 -14.34 10.44 19.36
CA ARG A 30 -14.09 9.91 18.03
C ARG A 30 -13.27 10.97 17.30
N ALA A 31 -12.25 10.54 16.58
CA ALA A 31 -11.51 11.41 15.67
C ALA A 31 -12.50 12.18 14.78
N GLU A 32 -12.26 13.46 14.56
CA GLU A 32 -13.08 14.26 13.65
C GLU A 32 -12.82 13.78 12.22
N LEU A 33 -13.88 13.60 11.44
CA LEU A 33 -13.74 13.26 10.02
C LEU A 33 -13.60 14.56 9.20
N ILE A 34 -12.42 14.78 8.64
CA ILE A 34 -12.06 15.94 7.82
C ILE A 34 -12.04 15.55 6.35
N THR A 35 -12.81 16.26 5.53
CA THR A 35 -12.93 15.96 4.10
C THR A 35 -12.12 16.94 3.27
N GLN A 36 -11.44 16.47 2.23
CA GLN A 36 -10.80 17.35 1.26
C GLN A 36 -11.87 18.11 0.46
N THR A 37 -11.76 19.43 0.41
CA THR A 37 -12.70 20.34 -0.26
C THR A 37 -12.10 21.04 -1.48
N GLY A 38 -10.78 20.99 -1.66
CA GLY A 38 -10.06 21.68 -2.73
C GLY A 38 -8.92 20.85 -3.34
N TYR A 39 -8.43 21.30 -4.49
CA TYR A 39 -7.35 20.66 -5.25
C TYR A 39 -6.01 21.17 -4.74
N ASN A 40 -5.09 20.28 -4.33
CA ASN A 40 -3.73 20.70 -4.01
C ASN A 40 -2.96 21.01 -5.30
N GLY A 41 -2.73 22.29 -5.54
CA GLY A 41 -1.87 22.84 -6.57
C GLY A 41 -0.39 22.53 -6.40
N GLY A 42 0.40 23.04 -7.34
CA GLY A 42 1.86 22.97 -7.23
C GLY A 42 2.33 23.67 -5.96
N GLY A 43 3.09 22.95 -5.13
CA GLY A 43 3.57 23.45 -3.83
C GLY A 43 2.60 23.28 -2.66
N GLU A 44 1.39 22.74 -2.89
CA GLU A 44 0.43 22.41 -1.85
C GLU A 44 0.49 20.92 -1.48
N SER A 45 0.11 20.60 -0.25
CA SER A 45 0.12 19.24 0.30
C SER A 45 -0.91 19.14 1.43
N TRP A 46 -0.94 18.02 2.16
CA TRP A 46 -1.72 17.92 3.40
C TRP A 46 -1.31 18.94 4.48
N GLU A 47 -0.17 19.62 4.34
CA GLU A 47 0.26 20.74 5.20
C GLU A 47 -0.46 22.05 4.85
N THR A 48 -1.14 22.10 3.71
CA THR A 48 -1.96 23.24 3.29
C THR A 48 -3.38 23.07 3.81
N GLY A 49 -3.77 23.90 4.78
CA GLY A 49 -5.09 23.80 5.42
C GLY A 49 -6.29 24.22 4.57
N ALA A 50 -6.07 25.03 3.53
CA ALA A 50 -7.14 25.63 2.74
C ALA A 50 -8.02 24.61 2.00
N ASP A 51 -7.49 23.41 1.76
CA ASP A 51 -8.16 22.33 1.03
C ASP A 51 -8.85 21.31 1.94
N TRP A 52 -8.83 21.51 3.25
CA TRP A 52 -9.53 20.66 4.22
C TRP A 52 -10.78 21.34 4.76
N SER A 53 -11.82 20.57 5.06
CA SER A 53 -13.12 21.09 5.51
C SER A 53 -13.07 21.90 6.83
N ASN A 54 -12.02 21.72 7.63
CA ASN A 54 -11.77 22.51 8.84
C ASN A 54 -10.87 23.74 8.59
N GLY A 55 -10.36 23.93 7.39
CA GLY A 55 -9.48 25.04 7.02
C GLY A 55 -8.10 24.99 7.67
N LEU A 56 -7.69 23.85 8.23
CA LEU A 56 -6.44 23.68 8.96
C LEU A 56 -5.56 22.61 8.30
N PRO A 57 -4.22 22.73 8.39
CA PRO A 57 -3.31 21.65 7.99
C PRO A 57 -3.67 20.32 8.66
N ALA A 58 -3.24 19.22 8.06
CA ALA A 58 -3.40 17.91 8.68
C ALA A 58 -2.77 17.87 10.08
N GLN A 59 -3.48 17.29 11.05
CA GLN A 59 -3.05 17.23 12.45
C GLN A 59 -3.60 15.98 13.13
N ALA A 60 -2.90 15.52 14.16
CA ALA A 60 -3.27 14.33 14.94
C ALA A 60 -4.66 14.46 15.59
N GLY A 61 -5.28 13.31 15.86
CA GLY A 61 -6.62 13.23 16.45
C GLY A 61 -7.76 13.33 15.44
N ASN A 62 -7.47 13.37 14.13
CA ASN A 62 -8.47 13.48 13.08
C ASN A 62 -8.26 12.41 12.00
N ASP A 63 -9.38 11.96 11.42
CA ASP A 63 -9.41 11.09 10.26
C ASP A 63 -9.62 11.95 9.01
N TYR A 64 -8.79 11.75 7.98
CA TYR A 64 -8.87 12.53 6.75
C TYR A 64 -9.39 11.67 5.61
N ILE A 65 -10.23 12.26 4.76
CA ILE A 65 -10.77 11.59 3.58
C ILE A 65 -10.72 12.48 2.33
N ASN A 66 -10.18 11.93 1.24
CA ASN A 66 -10.35 12.44 -0.11
C ASN A 66 -11.28 11.49 -0.88
N ASN A 67 -12.46 11.98 -1.27
CA ASN A 67 -13.55 11.17 -1.81
C ASN A 67 -14.34 11.87 -2.93
N ALA A 68 -13.68 12.72 -3.70
CA ALA A 68 -14.37 13.66 -4.59
C ALA A 68 -14.74 13.08 -5.98
N GLY A 69 -14.33 11.86 -6.31
CA GLY A 69 -14.54 11.29 -7.64
C GLY A 69 -13.36 11.52 -8.60
N LEU A 70 -13.52 11.03 -9.84
CA LEU A 70 -12.51 10.99 -10.91
C LEU A 70 -11.71 12.30 -11.04
N ASN A 71 -10.46 12.29 -10.55
CA ASN A 71 -9.47 13.35 -10.74
C ASN A 71 -9.93 14.76 -10.31
N THR A 72 -10.97 14.89 -9.50
CA THR A 72 -11.54 16.21 -9.14
C THR A 72 -10.77 16.87 -8.01
N LEU A 73 -10.35 16.11 -7.00
CA LEU A 73 -9.49 16.57 -5.91
C LEU A 73 -8.25 15.69 -5.78
N LEU A 74 -7.11 16.34 -5.87
CA LEU A 74 -5.80 15.72 -5.81
C LEU A 74 -5.17 16.03 -4.46
N SER A 75 -4.87 14.98 -3.69
CA SER A 75 -4.03 15.11 -2.50
C SER A 75 -2.56 15.04 -2.92
N ARG A 76 -1.68 15.74 -2.23
CA ARG A 76 -0.23 15.64 -2.43
C ARG A 76 0.46 15.41 -1.10
N THR A 77 1.46 14.54 -1.06
CA THR A 77 2.42 14.53 0.06
C THR A 77 3.29 15.79 -0.04
N PRO A 78 3.88 16.26 1.07
CA PRO A 78 4.95 17.24 1.03
C PRO A 78 6.14 16.71 0.22
N GLU A 79 6.97 17.64 -0.25
CA GLU A 79 8.28 17.31 -0.83
C GLU A 79 9.26 16.99 0.29
N GLY A 80 10.15 16.04 0.07
CA GLY A 80 11.19 15.74 1.04
C GLY A 80 11.79 14.35 0.85
N THR A 81 12.75 14.00 1.70
CA THR A 81 13.29 12.64 1.74
C THR A 81 12.34 11.69 2.48
N SER A 82 11.74 12.15 3.58
CA SER A 82 10.80 11.37 4.38
C SER A 82 9.73 12.31 4.92
N VAL A 83 8.47 11.91 4.77
CA VAL A 83 7.30 12.66 5.24
C VAL A 83 6.37 11.73 5.98
N GLU A 84 5.79 12.23 7.07
CA GLU A 84 4.83 11.50 7.90
C GLU A 84 3.49 12.24 7.85
N PHE A 85 2.42 11.50 7.59
CA PHE A 85 1.07 12.05 7.67
C PHE A 85 0.67 12.18 9.14
N PRO A 86 0.33 13.38 9.61
CA PRO A 86 0.11 13.62 11.04
C PRO A 86 -1.28 13.21 11.53
N GLY A 87 -2.24 12.93 10.64
CA GLY A 87 -3.58 12.49 11.02
C GLY A 87 -3.62 11.03 11.46
N ASP A 88 -4.71 10.66 12.12
CA ASP A 88 -4.90 9.30 12.65
C ASP A 88 -5.12 8.29 11.52
N SER A 89 -5.83 8.70 10.46
CA SER A 89 -5.95 7.94 9.22
C SER A 89 -6.07 8.84 7.99
N LEU A 90 -5.70 8.32 6.83
CA LEU A 90 -5.94 8.95 5.53
C LEU A 90 -6.64 7.95 4.61
N THR A 91 -7.86 8.28 4.20
CA THR A 91 -8.64 7.50 3.24
C THR A 91 -8.65 8.18 1.88
N ILE A 92 -8.27 7.45 0.83
CA ILE A 92 -8.43 7.87 -0.57
C ILE A 92 -9.47 6.98 -1.21
N ALA A 93 -10.54 7.57 -1.73
CA ALA A 93 -11.71 6.85 -2.18
C ALA A 93 -12.26 7.36 -3.52
N ASN A 94 -13.15 6.60 -4.15
CA ASN A 94 -13.89 6.99 -5.36
C ASN A 94 -12.98 7.53 -6.47
N THR A 95 -11.91 6.80 -6.81
CA THR A 95 -10.92 7.13 -7.85
C THR A 95 -10.12 8.41 -7.61
N SER A 96 -10.27 9.05 -6.44
CA SER A 96 -9.38 10.14 -6.01
C SER A 96 -7.94 9.64 -5.91
N VAL A 97 -7.01 10.59 -5.99
CA VAL A 97 -5.58 10.28 -6.11
C VAL A 97 -4.81 11.06 -5.05
N ILE A 98 -3.85 10.38 -4.41
CA ILE A 98 -2.75 11.03 -3.71
C ILE A 98 -1.46 10.90 -4.53
N TYR A 99 -0.82 12.03 -4.82
CA TYR A 99 0.50 12.04 -5.40
C TYR A 99 1.56 12.00 -4.32
N ALA A 100 2.41 10.98 -4.38
CA ALA A 100 3.55 10.84 -3.52
C ALA A 100 4.76 11.55 -4.14
N ARG A 101 5.36 12.43 -3.32
CA ARG A 101 6.40 13.41 -3.71
C ARG A 101 7.65 13.31 -2.82
N ALA A 102 7.66 12.36 -1.89
CA ALA A 102 8.77 12.09 -0.99
C ALA A 102 9.24 10.64 -1.15
N ALA A 103 10.52 10.36 -0.86
CA ALA A 103 11.10 9.03 -1.02
C ALA A 103 10.56 8.02 -0.01
N THR A 104 10.26 8.47 1.20
CA THR A 104 9.53 7.68 2.19
C THR A 104 8.28 8.45 2.60
N VAL A 105 7.13 7.77 2.53
CA VAL A 105 5.83 8.27 2.96
C VAL A 105 5.32 7.36 4.06
N THR A 106 5.17 7.88 5.26
CA THR A 106 4.58 7.15 6.39
C THR A 106 3.17 7.63 6.65
N ILE A 107 2.21 6.71 6.65
CA ILE A 107 0.82 6.98 7.04
C ILE A 107 0.42 5.85 7.98
N ALA A 108 0.13 6.18 9.23
CA ALA A 108 -0.12 5.17 10.27
C ALA A 108 -1.28 4.22 9.89
N ASP A 109 -2.37 4.77 9.35
CA ASP A 109 -3.52 4.03 8.85
C ASP A 109 -3.95 4.61 7.49
N PHE A 110 -3.34 4.08 6.44
CA PHE A 110 -3.68 4.44 5.07
C PHE A 110 -4.79 3.52 4.56
N ARG A 111 -5.85 4.10 4.00
CA ARG A 111 -7.02 3.34 3.54
C ARG A 111 -7.31 3.66 2.08
N LEU A 112 -7.48 2.63 1.26
CA LEU A 112 -7.88 2.76 -0.13
C LEU A 112 -9.25 2.15 -0.35
N ASP A 113 -10.17 2.92 -0.94
CA ASP A 113 -11.51 2.46 -1.33
C ASP A 113 -11.84 2.88 -2.76
N ASN A 114 -11.33 2.10 -3.71
CA ASN A 114 -11.26 2.47 -5.11
C ASN A 114 -10.43 3.75 -5.32
N GLY A 115 -9.55 4.10 -4.38
CA GLY A 115 -8.62 5.24 -4.45
C GLY A 115 -7.27 4.85 -5.05
N GLN A 116 -6.46 5.87 -5.37
CA GLN A 116 -5.18 5.68 -6.02
C GLN A 116 -4.03 6.38 -5.28
N MET A 117 -2.87 5.73 -5.26
CA MET A 117 -1.59 6.37 -4.97
C MET A 117 -0.77 6.41 -6.26
N ALA A 118 -0.18 7.57 -6.57
CA ALA A 118 0.57 7.74 -7.81
C ALA A 118 1.84 8.57 -7.64
N PHE A 119 2.80 8.36 -8.54
CA PHE A 119 3.97 9.23 -8.69
C PHE A 119 3.57 10.58 -9.29
N ALA A 120 4.15 11.68 -8.80
CA ALA A 120 4.01 12.98 -9.47
C ALA A 120 4.91 13.09 -10.72
N ASP A 121 4.65 14.09 -11.55
CA ASP A 121 4.99 14.26 -12.97
C ASP A 121 6.42 14.73 -13.31
N ASP A 122 7.12 15.38 -12.36
CA ASP A 122 8.18 16.31 -12.77
C ASP A 122 9.57 16.07 -12.15
N THR A 123 9.69 15.70 -10.87
CA THR A 123 10.98 15.59 -10.16
C THR A 123 10.80 14.85 -8.83
N TYR A 124 10.69 13.52 -8.87
CA TYR A 124 10.30 12.74 -7.70
C TYR A 124 11.12 11.46 -7.63
N PRO A 125 11.23 10.84 -6.44
CA PRO A 125 12.10 9.69 -6.26
C PRO A 125 11.67 8.53 -7.17
N GLU A 126 12.66 7.79 -7.67
CA GLU A 126 12.44 6.60 -8.51
C GLU A 126 11.74 5.47 -7.73
N ALA A 127 11.84 5.52 -6.39
CA ALA A 127 11.18 4.60 -5.47
C ALA A 127 10.49 5.36 -4.32
N ILE A 128 9.33 4.90 -3.91
CA ILE A 128 8.56 5.42 -2.77
C ILE A 128 8.34 4.29 -1.79
N GLU A 129 8.94 4.41 -0.61
CA GLU A 129 8.64 3.55 0.51
C GLU A 129 7.33 4.00 1.16
N LEU A 130 6.35 3.09 1.19
CA LEU A 130 5.11 3.27 1.95
C LEU A 130 5.20 2.47 3.25
N ALA A 131 5.31 3.20 4.36
CA ALA A 131 5.38 2.65 5.70
C ALA A 131 4.09 2.95 6.50
N GLY A 132 3.83 2.13 7.53
CA GLY A 132 2.62 2.19 8.37
C GLY A 132 1.70 1.00 8.13
N GLY A 133 0.40 1.16 8.32
CA GLY A 133 -0.61 0.15 7.96
C GLY A 133 -1.37 0.56 6.69
N LEU A 134 -1.60 -0.39 5.79
CA LEU A 134 -2.46 -0.20 4.60
C LEU A 134 -3.71 -1.08 4.71
N THR A 135 -4.88 -0.48 4.59
CA THR A 135 -6.17 -1.18 4.55
C THR A 135 -6.83 -1.01 3.18
N LEU A 136 -7.08 -2.11 2.48
CA LEU A 136 -7.87 -2.16 1.26
C LEU A 136 -9.35 -2.37 1.60
N LEU A 137 -10.15 -1.32 1.48
CA LEU A 137 -11.60 -1.40 1.66
C LEU A 137 -12.25 -2.03 0.43
N ALA A 138 -13.57 -2.25 0.45
CA ALA A 138 -14.27 -3.05 -0.57
C ALA A 138 -14.01 -2.61 -2.03
N GLY A 139 -13.76 -1.33 -2.29
CA GLY A 139 -13.39 -0.83 -3.61
C GLY A 139 -11.96 -1.12 -4.06
N GLY A 140 -11.10 -1.66 -3.19
CA GLY A 140 -9.69 -1.94 -3.47
C GLY A 140 -8.80 -0.69 -3.50
N GLY A 141 -7.57 -0.88 -3.94
CA GLY A 141 -6.59 0.19 -4.09
C GLY A 141 -5.80 0.07 -5.38
N TYR A 142 -5.40 1.22 -5.92
CA TYR A 142 -4.62 1.31 -7.15
C TYR A 142 -3.29 2.01 -6.90
N PHE A 143 -2.22 1.45 -7.44
CA PHE A 143 -0.90 2.08 -7.53
C PHE A 143 -0.57 2.30 -9.00
N ASN A 144 -0.19 3.53 -9.35
CA ASN A 144 -0.02 3.94 -10.74
C ASN A 144 1.12 4.96 -10.91
N THR A 145 1.61 5.12 -12.13
CA THR A 145 2.47 6.23 -12.56
C THR A 145 1.62 7.28 -13.28
N ALA A 146 1.71 8.55 -12.89
CA ALA A 146 0.82 9.57 -13.42
C ALA A 146 1.09 10.02 -14.86
N HIS A 147 2.28 9.74 -15.40
CA HIS A 147 2.74 10.38 -16.61
C HIS A 147 3.57 9.47 -17.54
N GLY A 148 3.51 9.79 -18.83
CA GLY A 148 3.71 8.86 -19.95
C GLY A 148 5.09 8.28 -20.22
N ASP A 149 6.12 8.56 -19.41
CA ASP A 149 7.48 8.03 -19.62
C ASP A 149 8.23 7.65 -18.32
N TYR A 150 7.54 7.49 -17.19
CA TYR A 150 8.17 7.15 -15.91
C TYR A 150 7.95 5.71 -15.50
N ALA A 151 9.03 5.05 -15.07
CA ALA A 151 8.96 3.84 -14.28
C ALA A 151 9.08 4.24 -12.80
N GLY A 152 8.15 3.80 -11.96
CA GLY A 152 8.16 4.09 -10.54
C GLY A 152 7.95 2.82 -9.71
N VAL A 153 8.67 2.73 -8.60
CA VAL A 153 8.61 1.58 -7.67
C VAL A 153 7.97 1.99 -6.34
N PHE A 154 6.87 1.37 -5.95
CA PHE A 154 6.32 1.47 -4.59
C PHE A 154 6.88 0.33 -3.74
N GLU A 155 7.76 0.64 -2.79
CA GLU A 155 8.24 -0.30 -1.79
C GLU A 155 7.28 -0.30 -0.60
N ILE A 156 6.35 -1.24 -0.56
CA ILE A 156 5.37 -1.35 0.51
C ILE A 156 5.95 -2.24 1.62
N THR A 157 6.47 -1.58 2.65
CA THR A 157 6.94 -2.20 3.89
C THR A 157 5.83 -2.34 4.93
N ALA A 158 4.71 -1.65 4.71
CA ALA A 158 3.48 -1.77 5.48
C ALA A 158 2.84 -3.16 5.39
N ASP A 159 2.25 -3.61 6.51
CA ASP A 159 1.30 -4.73 6.48
C ASP A 159 0.02 -4.28 5.76
N ILE A 160 -0.44 -5.09 4.81
CA ILE A 160 -1.67 -4.86 4.06
C ILE A 160 -2.79 -5.75 4.60
N SER A 161 -3.94 -5.17 4.88
CA SER A 161 -5.15 -5.88 5.33
C SER A 161 -6.41 -5.41 4.60
N GLY A 162 -7.53 -6.08 4.84
CA GLY A 162 -8.84 -5.67 4.32
C GLY A 162 -9.42 -6.64 3.32
N VAL A 163 -10.46 -6.21 2.61
CA VAL A 163 -11.26 -7.08 1.71
C VAL A 163 -11.16 -6.67 0.24
N GLY A 164 -10.53 -5.53 -0.03
CA GLY A 164 -10.36 -4.98 -1.37
C GLY A 164 -9.19 -5.58 -2.13
N ALA A 165 -9.26 -5.47 -3.46
CA ALA A 165 -8.17 -5.89 -4.34
C ALA A 165 -6.99 -4.90 -4.32
N LEU A 166 -5.78 -5.43 -4.50
CA LEU A 166 -4.55 -4.65 -4.72
C LEU A 166 -4.25 -4.61 -6.22
N ASN A 167 -4.11 -3.41 -6.80
CA ASN A 167 -3.91 -3.27 -8.24
C ASN A 167 -2.63 -2.47 -8.54
N ALA A 168 -1.63 -3.13 -9.13
CA ALA A 168 -0.53 -2.48 -9.82
C ALA A 168 -0.96 -2.28 -11.27
N GLN A 169 -1.33 -1.05 -11.66
CA GLN A 169 -1.79 -0.83 -13.03
C GLN A 169 -1.47 0.57 -13.51
N MET A 170 -0.92 0.65 -14.73
CA MET A 170 -0.90 1.90 -15.46
C MET A 170 -2.33 2.25 -15.88
N MET A 171 -2.97 3.18 -15.18
CA MET A 171 -4.21 3.76 -15.66
C MET A 171 -3.91 5.00 -16.49
N PRO A 172 -4.57 5.19 -17.65
CA PRO A 172 -4.55 6.47 -18.33
C PRO A 172 -5.15 7.52 -17.40
N ILE A 173 -4.32 8.30 -16.73
CA ILE A 173 -4.74 9.64 -16.35
C ILE A 173 -4.93 10.35 -17.69
N ALA A 174 -6.01 11.13 -17.83
CA ALA A 174 -6.65 11.57 -19.07
C ALA A 174 -5.76 12.28 -20.15
N PHE A 175 -4.44 12.28 -19.99
CA PHE A 175 -3.44 12.96 -20.81
C PHE A 175 -2.41 12.04 -21.49
N ALA A 176 -2.37 10.72 -21.20
CA ALA A 176 -1.41 9.79 -21.80
C ALA A 176 -2.07 8.70 -22.67
N ASP A 177 -1.58 8.51 -23.90
CA ASP A 177 -1.99 7.41 -24.78
C ASP A 177 -1.29 6.11 -24.36
N PRO A 178 -2.02 5.13 -23.79
CA PRO A 178 -1.42 3.90 -23.26
C PRO A 178 -0.72 3.04 -24.33
N SER A 179 -0.99 3.29 -25.62
CA SER A 179 -0.36 2.57 -26.73
C SER A 179 1.06 3.06 -27.07
N THR A 180 1.45 4.23 -26.55
CA THR A 180 2.77 4.84 -26.82
C THR A 180 3.66 4.94 -25.59
N THR A 181 3.08 4.85 -24.39
CA THR A 181 3.82 4.95 -23.12
C THR A 181 4.64 3.70 -22.87
N THR A 182 5.89 3.89 -22.44
CA THR A 182 6.76 2.80 -21.98
C THR A 182 6.83 2.64 -20.46
N SER A 183 6.08 3.48 -19.74
CA SER A 183 5.96 3.50 -18.27
C SER A 183 5.50 2.19 -17.65
N THR A 184 6.07 1.85 -16.50
CA THR A 184 5.68 0.72 -15.67
C THR A 184 5.48 1.18 -14.24
N VAL A 185 4.53 0.59 -13.53
CA VAL A 185 4.44 0.72 -12.08
C VAL A 185 4.86 -0.60 -11.46
N GLU A 186 5.82 -0.58 -10.55
CA GLU A 186 6.18 -1.73 -9.74
C GLU A 186 5.68 -1.54 -8.31
N ILE A 187 5.09 -2.59 -7.73
CA ILE A 187 4.86 -2.69 -6.29
C ILE A 187 5.75 -3.81 -5.77
N VAL A 188 6.57 -3.49 -4.76
CA VAL A 188 7.39 -4.45 -4.02
C VAL A 188 6.75 -4.67 -2.66
N LEU A 189 6.35 -5.91 -2.37
CA LEU A 189 5.60 -6.30 -1.17
C LEU A 189 6.52 -7.02 -0.19
N SER A 190 6.72 -6.43 0.99
CA SER A 190 7.58 -6.98 2.04
C SER A 190 6.93 -7.11 3.42
N GLY A 191 5.70 -6.57 3.58
CA GLY A 191 4.90 -6.71 4.80
C GLY A 191 4.21 -8.08 4.94
N ASN A 192 3.62 -8.33 6.11
CA ASN A 192 2.84 -9.53 6.40
C ASN A 192 1.37 -9.31 6.01
N ASN A 193 1.05 -9.64 4.78
CA ASN A 193 -0.22 -9.27 4.15
C ASN A 193 -1.34 -10.28 4.46
N THR A 194 -2.54 -9.76 4.69
CA THR A 194 -3.74 -10.52 5.11
C THR A 194 -5.01 -10.07 4.39
N TYR A 195 -4.88 -9.31 3.30
CA TYR A 195 -6.03 -8.86 2.54
C TYR A 195 -6.67 -10.02 1.76
N GLU A 196 -8.00 -10.01 1.69
CA GLU A 196 -8.79 -11.09 1.08
C GLU A 196 -9.10 -10.83 -0.41
N GLY A 197 -9.00 -9.58 -0.84
CA GLY A 197 -9.21 -9.23 -2.24
C GLY A 197 -8.07 -9.75 -3.13
N GLY A 198 -8.34 -9.88 -4.42
CA GLY A 198 -7.34 -10.36 -5.37
C GLY A 198 -6.19 -9.38 -5.59
N THR A 199 -5.10 -9.89 -6.18
CA THR A 199 -3.96 -9.08 -6.63
C THR A 199 -3.94 -9.01 -8.15
N LEU A 200 -3.85 -7.80 -8.72
CA LEU A 200 -3.76 -7.57 -10.15
C LEU A 200 -2.42 -6.94 -10.53
N ALA A 201 -1.61 -7.69 -11.29
CA ALA A 201 -0.55 -7.15 -12.13
C ALA A 201 -1.16 -6.72 -13.47
N GLY A 202 -1.71 -5.50 -13.49
CA GLY A 202 -2.49 -4.94 -14.58
C GLY A 202 -1.65 -4.46 -15.76
N LEU A 203 -2.25 -3.64 -16.62
CA LEU A 203 -1.59 -3.05 -17.78
C LEU A 203 -0.26 -2.41 -17.37
N ARG A 204 0.86 -2.98 -17.84
CA ARG A 204 2.23 -2.53 -17.52
C ARG A 204 2.53 -2.44 -16.01
N GLY A 205 1.79 -3.19 -15.20
CA GLY A 205 1.99 -3.34 -13.77
C GLY A 205 2.93 -4.49 -13.46
N ILE A 206 3.83 -4.27 -12.52
CA ILE A 206 4.75 -5.27 -12.00
C ILE A 206 4.44 -5.44 -10.51
N VAL A 207 4.23 -6.68 -10.06
CA VAL A 207 4.12 -7.02 -8.64
C VAL A 207 5.30 -7.90 -8.29
N THR A 208 6.07 -7.49 -7.30
CA THR A 208 7.25 -8.21 -6.80
C THR A 208 7.04 -8.55 -5.33
N THR A 209 7.20 -9.82 -4.99
CA THR A 209 7.12 -10.30 -3.60
C THR A 209 8.52 -10.36 -2.98
N MET A 210 8.60 -10.10 -1.68
CA MET A 210 9.83 -10.17 -0.88
C MET A 210 9.66 -10.98 0.42
N ALA A 211 8.50 -11.60 0.63
CA ALA A 211 8.16 -12.38 1.80
C ALA A 211 7.17 -13.51 1.43
N ASP A 212 7.12 -14.56 2.26
CA ASP A 212 6.08 -15.58 2.19
C ASP A 212 4.71 -14.95 2.51
N GLY A 213 3.63 -15.36 1.85
CA GLY A 213 2.27 -14.83 2.01
C GLY A 213 2.08 -13.38 1.54
N ALA A 214 3.02 -12.82 0.78
CA ALA A 214 3.00 -11.41 0.39
C ALA A 214 1.79 -11.00 -0.47
N LEU A 215 1.06 -11.93 -1.10
CA LEU A 215 -0.05 -11.62 -2.00
C LEU A 215 -1.44 -11.72 -1.35
N GLY A 216 -1.51 -11.86 -0.03
CA GLY A 216 -2.77 -12.03 0.69
C GLY A 216 -3.42 -13.38 0.37
N THR A 217 -4.74 -13.48 0.51
CA THR A 217 -5.49 -14.74 0.33
C THR A 217 -6.37 -14.77 -0.92
N GLY A 218 -6.35 -13.71 -1.72
CA GLY A 218 -7.20 -13.58 -2.91
C GLY A 218 -6.54 -14.11 -4.19
N ASP A 219 -7.35 -14.28 -5.24
CA ASP A 219 -6.88 -14.68 -6.57
C ASP A 219 -5.85 -13.71 -7.14
N VAL A 220 -4.89 -14.22 -7.92
CA VAL A 220 -3.84 -13.44 -8.55
C VAL A 220 -4.05 -13.41 -10.05
N THR A 221 -4.11 -12.22 -10.64
CA THR A 221 -4.26 -12.03 -12.08
C THR A 221 -3.08 -11.26 -12.65
N VAL A 222 -2.50 -11.78 -13.73
CA VAL A 222 -1.45 -11.15 -14.51
C VAL A 222 -1.98 -10.85 -15.90
N SER A 223 -2.13 -9.56 -16.21
CA SER A 223 -2.63 -9.12 -17.51
C SER A 223 -1.64 -9.41 -18.64
N SER A 224 -2.08 -9.29 -19.89
CA SER A 224 -1.27 -9.50 -21.12
C SER A 224 0.04 -8.69 -21.21
N THR A 225 0.21 -7.65 -20.39
CA THR A 225 1.43 -6.84 -20.29
C THR A 225 1.91 -6.66 -18.86
N GLY A 226 1.28 -7.37 -17.91
CA GLY A 226 1.63 -7.38 -16.52
C GLY A 226 2.75 -8.38 -16.24
N GLN A 227 3.40 -8.20 -15.10
CA GLN A 227 4.44 -9.09 -14.62
C GLN A 227 4.29 -9.36 -13.12
N LEU A 228 4.48 -10.62 -12.74
CA LEU A 228 4.55 -11.07 -11.36
C LEU A 228 5.93 -11.67 -11.10
N ASN A 229 6.64 -11.18 -10.09
CA ASN A 229 7.93 -11.70 -9.66
C ASN A 229 7.79 -12.33 -8.28
N LEU A 230 8.01 -13.64 -8.21
CA LEU A 230 7.94 -14.40 -6.96
C LEU A 230 9.34 -14.55 -6.35
N GLY A 231 9.52 -14.13 -5.09
CA GLY A 231 10.84 -14.13 -4.45
C GLY A 231 10.89 -13.60 -3.01
N GLY A 232 12.09 -13.68 -2.43
CA GLY A 232 12.43 -13.13 -1.10
C GLY A 232 11.89 -13.90 0.12
N GLY A 233 10.88 -14.73 -0.07
CA GLY A 233 10.35 -15.66 0.93
C GLY A 233 11.33 -16.77 1.31
N THR A 234 11.15 -17.31 2.51
CA THR A 234 11.98 -18.40 3.05
C THR A 234 11.40 -19.78 2.80
N THR A 235 10.07 -19.89 2.76
CA THR A 235 9.36 -21.13 2.45
C THR A 235 8.94 -21.23 0.99
N HIS A 236 8.98 -20.11 0.27
CA HIS A 236 8.57 -19.97 -1.13
C HIS A 236 7.06 -20.20 -1.33
N ASP A 237 6.31 -19.78 -0.34
CA ASP A 237 4.85 -19.89 -0.24
C ASP A 237 4.29 -18.48 -0.40
N TYR A 238 4.02 -18.05 -1.63
CA TYR A 238 3.78 -16.64 -1.95
C TYR A 238 2.32 -16.33 -2.27
N ILE A 239 1.68 -17.26 -2.99
CA ILE A 239 0.28 -17.22 -3.38
C ILE A 239 -0.48 -18.18 -2.46
N ASP A 240 -1.66 -17.79 -1.99
CA ASP A 240 -2.46 -18.65 -1.12
C ASP A 240 -2.85 -19.97 -1.80
N ASP A 241 -2.76 -21.08 -1.06
CA ASP A 241 -3.08 -22.44 -1.52
C ASP A 241 -4.50 -22.60 -2.09
N ALA A 242 -5.44 -21.71 -1.73
CA ALA A 242 -6.80 -21.71 -2.24
C ALA A 242 -7.00 -20.75 -3.43
N ALA A 243 -6.04 -19.87 -3.71
CA ALA A 243 -6.14 -18.86 -4.75
C ALA A 243 -5.90 -19.43 -6.15
N THR A 244 -6.51 -18.79 -7.14
CA THR A 244 -6.27 -19.05 -8.55
C THR A 244 -5.23 -18.08 -9.11
N LEU A 245 -4.19 -18.60 -9.76
CA LEU A 245 -3.28 -17.81 -10.59
C LEU A 245 -3.79 -17.76 -12.03
N THR A 246 -4.24 -16.60 -12.49
CA THR A 246 -4.63 -16.35 -13.89
C THR A 246 -3.56 -15.55 -14.61
N VAL A 247 -3.08 -16.06 -15.74
CA VAL A 247 -2.10 -15.38 -16.61
C VAL A 247 -2.71 -15.23 -18.00
N GLU A 248 -3.01 -14.01 -18.41
CA GLU A 248 -3.50 -13.70 -19.75
C GLU A 248 -2.41 -13.93 -20.82
N ALA A 249 -2.78 -14.11 -22.09
CA ALA A 249 -1.81 -14.17 -23.19
C ALA A 249 -0.84 -12.98 -23.17
N GLY A 250 0.45 -13.28 -22.98
CA GLY A 250 1.52 -12.28 -22.92
C GLY A 250 1.89 -11.82 -21.51
N GLY A 251 1.07 -12.14 -20.51
CA GLY A 251 1.38 -11.94 -19.10
C GLY A 251 2.55 -12.79 -18.65
N LEU A 252 3.29 -12.28 -17.66
CA LEU A 252 4.61 -12.76 -17.33
C LEU A 252 4.68 -13.15 -15.84
N VAL A 253 5.13 -14.37 -15.54
CA VAL A 253 5.40 -14.80 -14.16
C VAL A 253 6.86 -15.23 -14.10
N ASP A 254 7.65 -14.59 -13.25
CA ASP A 254 9.02 -14.99 -12.96
C ASP A 254 9.03 -16.04 -11.84
N LEU A 255 9.32 -17.27 -12.24
CA LEU A 255 9.46 -18.44 -11.36
C LEU A 255 10.91 -18.73 -10.99
N ASN A 256 11.82 -17.75 -11.11
CA ASN A 256 13.24 -17.89 -10.81
C ASN A 256 13.55 -17.86 -9.30
N PHE A 257 12.82 -18.67 -8.53
CA PHE A 257 13.11 -18.98 -7.13
C PHE A 257 13.36 -20.49 -6.97
N THR A 258 14.04 -20.88 -5.88
CA THR A 258 14.30 -22.30 -5.59
C THR A 258 13.25 -22.80 -4.63
N GLY A 259 12.37 -23.72 -5.04
CA GLY A 259 11.32 -24.23 -4.15
C GLY A 259 10.07 -24.58 -4.93
N THR A 260 8.95 -24.63 -4.23
CA THR A 260 7.62 -24.87 -4.79
C THR A 260 6.63 -23.93 -4.13
N ASP A 261 5.78 -23.30 -4.93
CA ASP A 261 4.62 -22.53 -4.48
C ASP A 261 3.36 -23.34 -4.84
N THR A 262 2.38 -23.42 -3.95
CA THR A 262 1.16 -24.21 -4.17
C THR A 262 0.00 -23.25 -4.38
N VAL A 263 -0.85 -23.55 -5.37
CA VAL A 263 -2.01 -22.72 -5.71
C VAL A 263 -3.22 -23.61 -5.95
N GLY A 264 -4.41 -23.06 -5.71
CA GLY A 264 -5.68 -23.78 -5.86
C GLY A 264 -6.00 -24.11 -7.31
N ALA A 265 -5.62 -23.22 -8.24
CA ALA A 265 -5.73 -23.44 -9.67
C ALA A 265 -4.77 -22.53 -10.45
N VAL A 266 -4.45 -22.93 -11.67
CA VAL A 266 -3.75 -22.09 -12.66
C VAL A 266 -4.64 -21.95 -13.89
N VAL A 267 -4.75 -20.75 -14.45
CA VAL A 267 -5.44 -20.47 -15.72
C VAL A 267 -4.48 -19.75 -16.65
N LEU A 268 -4.13 -20.36 -17.78
CA LEU A 268 -3.21 -19.81 -18.76
C LEU A 268 -3.97 -19.48 -20.04
N ASP A 269 -4.00 -18.20 -20.42
CA ASP A 269 -4.69 -17.71 -21.62
C ASP A 269 -6.15 -18.22 -21.71
N GLY A 270 -6.88 -18.11 -20.60
CA GLY A 270 -8.27 -18.56 -20.48
C GLY A 270 -8.47 -20.07 -20.45
N THR A 271 -7.40 -20.87 -20.45
CA THR A 271 -7.45 -22.33 -20.34
C THR A 271 -7.05 -22.76 -18.93
N GLU A 272 -7.91 -23.55 -18.27
CA GLU A 272 -7.56 -24.16 -16.99
C GLU A 272 -6.32 -25.05 -17.15
N GLY A 273 -5.35 -24.83 -16.26
CA GLY A 273 -4.14 -25.62 -16.16
C GLY A 273 -4.44 -27.03 -15.66
N GLU A 274 -3.66 -27.99 -16.15
CA GLU A 274 -3.68 -29.35 -15.61
C GLU A 274 -3.16 -29.35 -14.17
N THR A 275 -3.74 -30.19 -13.31
CA THR A 275 -3.21 -30.38 -11.96
C THR A 275 -1.74 -30.82 -12.01
N GLY A 276 -0.87 -30.20 -11.22
CA GLY A 276 0.55 -30.53 -11.15
C GLY A 276 1.39 -29.35 -10.68
N THR A 277 2.69 -29.56 -10.55
CA THR A 277 3.64 -28.48 -10.24
C THR A 277 4.02 -27.70 -11.49
N TYR A 278 4.20 -26.38 -11.37
CA TYR A 278 4.67 -25.51 -12.46
C TYR A 278 6.06 -24.97 -12.16
N GLY A 279 6.93 -24.90 -13.16
CA GLY A 279 8.31 -24.46 -12.95
C GLY A 279 9.06 -24.09 -14.23
N ALA A 280 10.26 -23.55 -14.05
CA ALA A 280 11.16 -23.26 -15.17
C ALA A 280 11.63 -24.55 -15.87
N VAL A 281 12.04 -24.45 -17.14
CA VAL A 281 12.63 -25.58 -17.89
C VAL A 281 13.85 -26.15 -17.15
N GLY A 282 13.82 -27.46 -16.88
CA GLY A 282 14.84 -28.19 -16.13
C GLY A 282 14.65 -28.20 -14.61
N SER A 283 13.52 -27.71 -14.10
CA SER A 283 13.18 -27.74 -12.66
C SER A 283 12.73 -29.11 -12.16
N GLY A 284 12.25 -29.99 -13.05
CA GLY A 284 11.63 -31.27 -12.73
C GLY A 284 10.13 -31.16 -12.40
N ALA A 285 9.50 -30.01 -12.65
CA ALA A 285 8.06 -29.81 -12.47
C ALA A 285 7.24 -30.59 -13.52
N ASP A 286 6.01 -31.01 -13.18
CA ASP A 286 5.05 -31.61 -14.11
C ASP A 286 4.84 -30.73 -15.37
N HIS A 287 4.76 -29.41 -15.16
CA HIS A 287 4.52 -28.41 -16.19
C HIS A 287 5.67 -27.41 -16.26
N GLU A 288 6.70 -27.78 -17.04
CA GLU A 288 7.83 -26.89 -17.31
C GLU A 288 7.54 -25.92 -18.46
N SER A 289 7.77 -24.63 -18.24
CA SER A 289 7.63 -23.61 -19.28
C SER A 289 8.89 -22.75 -19.42
N ALA A 290 9.22 -22.43 -20.67
CA ALA A 290 10.31 -21.50 -20.99
C ALA A 290 9.91 -20.03 -20.81
N VAL A 291 8.72 -19.73 -20.28
CA VAL A 291 8.27 -18.37 -19.99
C VAL A 291 9.04 -17.82 -18.78
N SER A 292 10.30 -17.46 -19.03
CA SER A 292 10.84 -16.19 -18.58
C SER A 292 10.81 -15.27 -19.80
N PRO A 293 10.15 -14.11 -19.79
CA PRO A 293 10.33 -13.10 -20.83
C PRO A 293 11.67 -12.37 -20.60
N ALA A 294 12.76 -13.10 -20.51
CA ALA A 294 14.09 -12.54 -20.59
C ALA A 294 14.38 -12.16 -22.05
N ARG A 295 13.68 -11.15 -22.59
CA ARG A 295 14.37 -10.26 -23.53
C ARG A 295 15.24 -9.34 -22.69
N ALA A 296 16.43 -9.85 -22.40
CA ALA A 296 17.55 -9.04 -21.99
C ALA A 296 17.55 -7.76 -22.83
N CYS A 297 17.37 -6.63 -22.17
CA CYS A 297 17.61 -5.31 -22.71
C CYS A 297 19.01 -5.37 -23.37
N SER A 298 19.05 -5.45 -24.69
CA SER A 298 20.32 -5.34 -25.40
C SER A 298 20.76 -3.90 -25.20
N ARG A 299 21.72 -3.71 -24.29
CA ARG A 299 22.48 -2.46 -24.22
C ARG A 299 23.11 -2.27 -25.59
N SER A 300 22.45 -1.46 -26.41
CA SER A 300 23.00 -0.88 -27.62
C SER A 300 24.25 -0.09 -27.22
N ARG A 301 25.41 -0.74 -27.29
CA ARG A 301 26.69 -0.06 -27.36
C ARG A 301 26.70 0.68 -28.69
N ARG A 302 26.29 1.95 -28.67
CA ARG A 302 26.63 2.91 -29.71
C ARG A 302 28.16 3.00 -29.76
N SER A 303 28.78 2.31 -30.71
CA SER A 303 30.17 2.59 -31.07
C SER A 303 30.19 3.97 -31.74
N ARG A 304 30.84 4.94 -31.10
CA ARG A 304 31.26 6.17 -31.77
C ARG A 304 32.28 5.78 -32.85
N ARG A 305 31.97 6.08 -34.10
CA ARG A 305 32.93 6.60 -35.08
C ARG A 305 32.49 8.01 -35.41
#